data_AF-A0ABD7ZKT7-F1
#
_entry.id   AF-A0ABD7ZKT7-F1
#
_cell.length_a   1.000
_cell.length_b   1.000
_cell.length_c   1.000
_cell.angle_alpha   90.00
_cell.angle_beta   90.00
_cell.angle_gamma   90.00
#
_symmetry.space_group_name_H-M   'P 1'
#
loop_
_entity.id
_entity.type
_entity.pdbx_description
1 polymer ?
#
loop_
_entity_poly.entity_id
_entity_poly.type
_entity_poly.pdbx_seq_one_letter_code
_entity_poly.pdbx_strand_id
1 'polypeptide(L)'
;MSIRSTKFANEIIPLWKEIESLLKDINVKGLSTDDRNEIAHSKKVVAYFSGMLDAIDPDFIPMQVLNNVINPMSYIKERLVNYVNTSNISYIKDINNNYLDTLLKDLMPFIFYKGKAGKVLTTALEQYAKAMTEHSKHYLEELQEYSERNKNITRDAKNILSDLSEKQENFENYNNELFENDGLESKIAGLAADFQSKHKEIDKLYQSTFNEDGLKDKLYNYLNDAKEESYKIKDLKKNSSQVLNELEEFHEEIFGTENEDGEIEGGLKNELETRKKELDDFKKKQQERYNELNKQIESLLPGATSAGLSNAYNAMRKKFSKDVASYGKLFYWALAILFIVIVSVNVNFGSLLNYISSIFSKTEIITQIEQHNNDSSIGITLISILKGLIYKLSFILPAFWLVIFVSKRRSEAQRLEQEYAHKEALAKSYESYKKQIEKLNEEEQSKLLPILMGNMLKAIALNPADTLDKNHKEPTPIEEIVKKKEILEFIEKLKGIVTSKP
;
A
#
# COMPACT_ATOMS: atom_id res chain seq x y z
N MET A 1 54.10 -10.91 24.72
CA MET A 1 52.68 -11.10 24.40
C MET A 1 52.09 -11.97 25.51
N SER A 2 50.99 -11.59 26.14
CA SER A 2 50.42 -12.42 27.23
C SER A 2 49.88 -13.75 26.68
N ILE A 3 49.67 -14.74 27.56
CA ILE A 3 49.02 -16.01 27.20
C ILE A 3 47.61 -15.75 26.62
N ARG A 4 46.90 -14.72 27.12
CA ARG A 4 45.57 -14.34 26.62
C ARG A 4 45.64 -13.74 25.21
N SER A 5 46.58 -12.82 24.99
CA SER A 5 46.81 -12.17 23.69
C SER A 5 47.23 -13.18 22.62
N THR A 6 48.07 -14.16 22.99
CA THR A 6 48.50 -15.25 22.11
C THR A 6 47.32 -16.14 21.71
N LYS A 7 46.51 -16.56 22.68
CA LYS A 7 45.32 -17.38 22.43
C LYS A 7 44.27 -16.67 21.56
N PHE A 8 44.01 -15.39 21.87
CA PHE A 8 43.07 -14.58 21.11
C PHE A 8 43.50 -14.42 19.64
N ALA A 9 44.79 -14.15 19.40
CA ALA A 9 45.32 -13.97 18.06
C ALA A 9 45.41 -15.28 17.24
N ASN A 10 45.73 -16.40 17.89
CA ASN A 10 46.01 -17.66 17.19
C ASN A 10 44.80 -18.60 17.08
N GLU A 11 43.82 -18.51 17.99
CA GLU A 11 42.66 -19.40 18.00
C GLU A 11 41.35 -18.67 17.65
N ILE A 12 41.08 -17.52 18.27
CA ILE A 12 39.78 -16.83 18.16
C ILE A 12 39.67 -16.02 16.86
N ILE A 13 40.67 -15.18 16.56
CA ILE A 13 40.64 -14.33 15.35
C ILE A 13 40.60 -15.16 14.04
N PRO A 14 41.40 -16.23 13.87
CA PRO A 14 41.34 -17.03 12.64
C PRO A 14 39.97 -17.71 12.46
N LEU A 15 39.44 -18.32 13.53
CA LEU A 15 38.13 -18.97 13.51
C LEU A 15 37.02 -17.98 13.14
N TRP A 16 37.09 -16.75 13.65
CA TRP A 16 36.12 -15.70 13.33
C TRP A 16 36.22 -15.22 11.88
N LYS A 17 37.44 -15.08 11.33
CA LYS A 17 37.62 -14.69 9.92
C LYS A 17 37.04 -15.72 8.95
N GLU A 18 37.08 -16.99 9.29
CA GLU A 18 36.44 -18.04 8.48
C GLU A 18 34.92 -17.90 8.48
N ILE A 19 34.30 -17.61 9.64
CA ILE A 19 32.87 -17.31 9.76
C ILE A 19 32.49 -16.10 8.89
N GLU A 20 33.28 -15.03 8.97
CA GLU A 20 33.04 -13.81 8.20
C GLU A 20 33.10 -14.06 6.68
N SER A 21 34.07 -14.85 6.23
CA SER A 21 34.21 -15.22 4.81
C SER A 21 33.01 -16.03 4.33
N LEU A 22 32.64 -17.09 5.06
CA LEU A 22 31.52 -17.97 4.69
C LEU A 22 30.20 -17.20 4.59
N LEU A 23 29.97 -16.27 5.51
CA LEU A 23 28.73 -15.49 5.54
C LEU A 23 28.70 -14.42 4.44
N LYS A 24 29.84 -13.83 4.10
CA LYS A 24 29.96 -12.80 3.05
C LYS A 24 29.52 -13.33 1.68
N ASP A 25 29.87 -14.58 1.37
CA ASP A 25 29.64 -15.20 0.07
C ASP A 25 28.20 -15.68 -0.14
N ILE A 26 27.35 -15.64 0.89
CA ILE A 26 25.93 -16.00 0.79
C ILE A 26 25.17 -14.97 -0.05
N ASN A 27 24.66 -15.41 -1.20
CA ASN A 27 23.77 -14.62 -2.07
C ASN A 27 22.33 -14.64 -1.54
N VAL A 28 21.70 -13.47 -1.47
CA VAL A 28 20.33 -13.29 -0.96
C VAL A 28 19.29 -13.07 -2.06
N LYS A 29 19.68 -13.08 -3.34
CA LYS A 29 18.78 -12.90 -4.48
C LYS A 29 17.79 -14.06 -4.61
N GLY A 30 16.52 -13.74 -4.88
CA GLY A 30 15.46 -14.74 -5.09
C GLY A 30 14.97 -15.46 -3.83
N LEU A 31 15.51 -15.13 -2.65
CA LEU A 31 15.03 -15.69 -1.37
C LEU A 31 13.76 -15.00 -0.90
N SER A 32 12.97 -15.72 -0.09
CA SER A 32 11.80 -15.17 0.59
C SER A 32 12.19 -14.01 1.51
N THR A 33 11.24 -13.10 1.77
CA THR A 33 11.46 -11.96 2.66
C THR A 33 11.96 -12.38 4.04
N ASP A 34 11.42 -13.47 4.59
CA ASP A 34 11.76 -13.96 5.92
C ASP A 34 13.16 -14.58 5.95
N ASP A 35 13.50 -15.42 4.97
CA ASP A 35 14.81 -16.07 4.90
C ASP A 35 15.92 -15.05 4.65
N ARG A 36 15.66 -14.04 3.82
CA ARG A 36 16.55 -12.90 3.62
C ARG A 36 16.76 -12.13 4.92
N ASN A 37 15.71 -11.89 5.71
CA ASN A 37 15.83 -11.15 6.96
C ASN A 37 16.73 -11.88 7.96
N GLU A 38 16.63 -13.21 8.04
CA GLU A 38 17.50 -14.03 8.88
C GLU A 38 18.96 -13.93 8.47
N ILE A 39 19.26 -14.03 7.17
CA ILE A 39 20.63 -13.91 6.64
C ILE A 39 21.16 -12.48 6.84
N ALA A 40 20.34 -11.47 6.61
CA ALA A 40 20.72 -10.08 6.82
C ALA A 40 20.98 -9.78 8.29
N HIS A 41 20.19 -10.37 9.21
CA HIS A 41 20.44 -10.30 10.63
C HIS A 41 21.79 -10.94 10.99
N SER A 42 22.07 -12.16 10.52
CA SER A 42 23.38 -12.80 10.73
C SER A 42 24.52 -11.93 10.21
N LYS A 43 24.40 -11.39 8.99
CA LYS A 43 25.41 -10.51 8.37
C LYS A 43 25.66 -9.26 9.21
N LYS A 44 24.59 -8.65 9.73
CA LYS A 44 24.68 -7.48 10.61
C LYS A 44 25.41 -7.81 11.91
N VAL A 45 24.99 -8.89 12.59
CA VAL A 45 25.55 -9.26 13.89
C VAL A 45 27.01 -9.69 13.74
N VAL A 46 27.35 -10.49 12.72
CA VAL A 46 28.75 -10.87 12.46
C VAL A 46 29.62 -9.66 12.13
N ALA A 47 29.16 -8.73 11.29
CA ALA A 47 29.90 -7.48 11.01
C ALA A 47 30.11 -6.62 12.27
N TYR A 48 29.11 -6.58 13.15
CA TYR A 48 29.21 -5.91 14.44
C TYR A 48 30.28 -6.57 15.32
N PHE A 49 30.26 -7.89 15.44
CA PHE A 49 31.27 -8.63 16.19
C PHE A 49 32.68 -8.52 15.62
N SER A 50 32.87 -8.54 14.30
CA SER A 50 34.19 -8.35 13.69
C SER A 50 34.80 -7.03 14.14
N GLY A 51 34.04 -5.93 14.05
CA GLY A 51 34.54 -4.63 14.51
C GLY A 51 34.72 -4.55 16.03
N MET A 52 33.98 -5.33 16.81
CA MET A 52 34.17 -5.44 18.26
C MET A 52 35.43 -6.20 18.64
N LEU A 53 35.72 -7.33 17.98
CA LEU A 53 36.93 -8.12 18.20
C LEU A 53 38.19 -7.29 17.95
N ASP A 54 38.16 -6.41 16.95
CA ASP A 54 39.25 -5.45 16.68
C ASP A 54 39.43 -4.39 17.78
N ALA A 55 38.39 -4.14 18.58
CA ALA A 55 38.38 -3.15 19.64
C ALA A 55 38.75 -3.72 21.02
N ILE A 56 38.72 -5.04 21.17
CA ILE A 56 39.04 -5.75 22.42
C ILE A 56 40.53 -5.69 22.72
N ASP A 57 40.85 -5.56 24.01
CA ASP A 57 42.19 -5.86 24.53
C ASP A 57 42.13 -7.21 25.26
N PRO A 58 42.76 -8.27 24.72
CA PRO A 58 42.67 -9.62 25.26
C PRO A 58 43.19 -9.77 26.69
N ASP A 59 44.03 -8.86 27.15
CA ASP A 59 44.65 -8.96 28.48
C ASP A 59 43.66 -8.69 29.62
N PHE A 60 42.55 -8.01 29.31
CA PHE A 60 41.47 -7.73 30.25
C PHE A 60 40.38 -8.82 30.28
N ILE A 61 40.47 -9.84 29.42
CA ILE A 61 39.48 -10.91 29.35
C ILE A 61 39.89 -12.09 30.26
N PRO A 62 39.00 -12.59 31.15
CA PRO A 62 39.26 -13.83 31.88
C PRO A 62 39.52 -15.00 30.95
N MET A 63 40.53 -15.83 31.24
CA MET A 63 40.90 -16.97 30.40
C MET A 63 39.73 -17.94 30.16
N GLN A 64 38.86 -18.10 31.16
CA GLN A 64 37.65 -18.90 31.04
C GLN A 64 36.69 -18.38 29.96
N VAL A 65 36.54 -17.06 29.84
CA VAL A 65 35.71 -16.45 28.79
C VAL A 65 36.32 -16.70 27.42
N LEU A 66 37.64 -16.54 27.27
CA LEU A 66 38.35 -16.85 26.02
C LEU A 66 38.21 -18.32 25.60
N ASN A 67 38.16 -19.25 26.55
CA ASN A 67 37.91 -20.66 26.25
C ASN A 67 36.45 -20.91 25.86
N ASN A 68 35.50 -20.26 26.54
CA ASN A 68 34.06 -20.51 26.33
C ASN A 68 33.56 -20.05 24.96
N VAL A 69 34.15 -18.99 24.38
CA VAL A 69 33.72 -18.44 23.08
C VAL A 69 34.09 -19.30 21.87
N ILE A 70 35.04 -20.24 22.02
CA ILE A 70 35.51 -21.11 20.92
C ILE A 70 34.40 -22.06 20.45
N ASN A 71 33.64 -22.62 21.39
CA ASN A 71 32.58 -23.60 21.08
C ASN A 71 31.44 -22.96 20.26
N PRO A 72 30.81 -21.85 20.70
CA PRO A 72 29.82 -21.15 19.90
C PRO A 72 30.33 -20.75 18.51
N MET A 73 31.57 -20.25 18.40
CA MET A 73 32.14 -19.92 17.09
C MET A 73 32.29 -21.15 16.19
N SER A 74 32.71 -22.29 16.75
CA SER A 74 32.83 -23.54 16.00
C SER A 74 31.47 -24.03 15.50
N TYR A 75 30.42 -23.94 16.32
CA TYR A 75 29.06 -24.29 15.91
C TYR A 75 28.52 -23.34 14.83
N ILE A 76 28.80 -22.04 14.92
CA ILE A 76 28.41 -21.08 13.87
C ILE A 76 29.06 -21.47 12.55
N LYS A 77 30.36 -21.75 12.55
CA LYS A 77 31.08 -22.19 11.35
C LYS A 77 30.47 -23.47 10.77
N GLU A 78 30.23 -24.49 11.58
CA GLU A 78 29.61 -25.75 11.15
C GLU A 78 28.24 -25.52 10.50
N ARG A 79 27.38 -24.71 11.14
CA ARG A 79 26.05 -24.38 10.63
C ARG A 79 26.10 -23.56 9.33
N LEU A 80 27.06 -22.65 9.19
CA LEU A 80 27.27 -21.91 7.94
C LEU A 80 27.72 -22.84 6.80
N VAL A 81 28.64 -23.78 7.05
CA VAL A 81 29.04 -24.78 6.06
C VAL A 81 27.84 -25.62 5.63
N ASN A 82 27.00 -26.05 6.57
CA ASN A 82 25.78 -26.80 6.26
C ASN A 82 24.79 -25.96 5.44
N TYR A 83 24.62 -24.68 5.76
CA TYR A 83 23.79 -23.77 4.95
C TYR A 83 24.35 -23.63 3.52
N VAL A 84 25.65 -23.40 3.36
CA VAL A 84 26.28 -23.26 2.03
C VAL A 84 26.08 -24.53 1.18
N ASN A 85 26.12 -25.71 1.79
CA ASN A 85 25.96 -26.99 1.08
C ASN A 85 24.50 -27.35 0.77
N THR A 86 23.53 -26.91 1.58
CA THR A 86 22.13 -27.38 1.51
C THR A 86 21.11 -26.30 1.19
N SER A 87 21.50 -25.02 1.27
CA SER A 87 20.63 -23.84 1.21
C SER A 87 19.47 -23.86 2.23
N ASN A 88 19.54 -24.69 3.29
CA ASN A 88 18.49 -24.79 4.29
C ASN A 88 18.61 -23.67 5.34
N ILE A 89 17.65 -22.74 5.33
CA ILE A 89 17.63 -21.57 6.22
C ILE A 89 17.55 -21.91 7.71
N SER A 90 17.13 -23.12 8.08
CA SER A 90 17.06 -23.54 9.49
C SER A 90 18.42 -23.41 10.20
N TYR A 91 19.52 -23.63 9.48
CA TYR A 91 20.88 -23.48 10.01
C TYR A 91 21.23 -22.02 10.33
N ILE A 92 20.75 -21.06 9.53
CA ILE A 92 20.92 -19.62 9.78
C ILE A 92 20.07 -19.19 10.98
N LYS A 93 18.84 -19.68 11.07
CA LYS A 93 17.96 -19.45 12.23
C LYS A 93 18.58 -20.01 13.51
N ASP A 94 19.20 -21.18 13.46
CA ASP A 94 19.91 -21.80 14.58
C ASP A 94 21.12 -20.94 15.03
N ILE A 95 21.89 -20.41 14.07
CA ILE A 95 22.97 -19.44 14.33
C ILE A 95 22.48 -18.21 15.08
N ASN A 96 21.41 -17.59 14.58
CA ASN A 96 20.84 -16.37 15.15
C ASN A 96 20.30 -16.62 16.56
N ASN A 97 19.54 -17.69 16.76
CA ASN A 97 18.82 -17.93 18.01
C ASN A 97 19.70 -18.49 19.13
N ASN A 98 20.74 -19.28 18.82
CA ASN A 98 21.44 -20.07 19.84
C ASN A 98 22.90 -19.67 20.05
N TYR A 99 23.61 -19.20 19.01
CA TYR A 99 25.07 -19.05 19.08
C TYR A 99 25.54 -17.60 19.03
N LEU A 100 24.94 -16.74 18.21
CA LEU A 100 25.35 -15.32 18.11
C LEU A 100 25.05 -14.53 19.38
N ASP A 101 23.88 -14.72 19.98
CA ASP A 101 23.49 -14.05 21.23
C ASP A 101 24.34 -14.50 22.42
N THR A 102 24.75 -15.78 22.42
CA THR A 102 25.65 -16.32 23.44
C THR A 102 27.02 -15.64 23.40
N LEU A 103 27.59 -15.46 22.20
CA LEU A 103 28.83 -14.70 22.03
C LEU A 103 28.68 -13.24 22.48
N LEU A 104 27.48 -12.67 22.32
CA LEU A 104 27.24 -11.25 22.56
C LEU A 104 27.24 -11.02 24.06
N LYS A 105 26.51 -11.87 24.78
CA LYS A 105 26.48 -11.89 26.23
C LYS A 105 27.88 -12.04 26.85
N ASP A 106 28.69 -12.94 26.31
CA ASP A 106 29.98 -13.30 26.93
C ASP A 106 31.10 -12.27 26.65
N LEU A 107 31.08 -11.61 25.49
CA LEU A 107 32.12 -10.65 25.10
C LEU A 107 31.74 -9.18 25.30
N MET A 108 30.45 -8.83 25.31
CA MET A 108 29.97 -7.43 25.44
C MET A 108 30.58 -6.65 26.61
N PRO A 109 30.77 -7.22 27.82
CA PRO A 109 31.34 -6.48 28.94
C PRO A 109 32.76 -5.94 28.71
N PHE A 110 33.52 -6.52 27.77
CA PHE A 110 34.94 -6.24 27.54
C PHE A 110 35.21 -5.27 26.38
N ILE A 111 34.16 -4.75 25.73
CA ILE A 111 34.27 -4.03 24.44
C ILE A 111 34.42 -2.49 24.61
N PHE A 112 34.13 -1.97 25.80
CA PHE A 112 34.04 -0.51 26.03
C PHE A 112 35.38 0.24 26.06
N TYR A 113 36.52 -0.43 25.92
CA TYR A 113 37.81 0.16 26.27
C TYR A 113 38.41 1.13 25.24
N LYS A 114 37.93 1.16 23.98
CA LYS A 114 38.55 1.96 22.90
C LYS A 114 37.69 3.01 22.20
N GLY A 115 36.46 3.27 22.65
CA GLY A 115 35.61 4.34 22.08
C GLY A 115 35.20 4.16 20.59
N LYS A 116 35.46 3.00 19.98
CA LYS A 116 35.18 2.70 18.56
C LYS A 116 33.80 2.09 18.29
N ALA A 117 33.00 1.86 19.32
CA ALA A 117 31.71 1.17 19.23
C ALA A 117 30.74 1.82 18.21
N GLY A 118 30.73 3.15 18.11
CA GLY A 118 29.90 3.87 17.12
C GLY A 118 30.26 3.52 15.67
N LYS A 119 31.56 3.49 15.33
CA LYS A 119 32.03 3.16 13.97
C LYS A 119 31.72 1.71 13.59
N VAL A 120 31.83 0.80 14.56
CA VAL A 120 31.51 -0.61 14.38
C VAL A 120 30.02 -0.81 14.12
N LEU A 121 29.16 -0.12 14.88
CA LEU A 121 27.72 -0.15 14.66
C LEU A 121 27.32 0.39 13.28
N THR A 122 27.95 1.48 12.83
CA THR A 122 27.73 2.02 11.47
C THR A 122 28.07 0.99 10.39
N THR A 123 29.22 0.32 10.51
CA THR A 123 29.67 -0.71 9.55
C THR A 123 28.69 -1.89 9.49
N ALA A 124 28.16 -2.32 10.64
CA ALA A 124 27.16 -3.39 10.72
C ALA A 124 25.83 -3.01 10.04
N LEU A 125 25.37 -1.77 10.23
CA LEU A 125 24.16 -1.25 9.60
C LEU A 125 24.32 -1.10 8.08
N GLU A 126 25.51 -0.75 7.59
CA GLU A 126 25.82 -0.69 6.15
C GLU A 126 25.74 -2.07 5.48
N GLN A 127 26.27 -3.12 6.12
CA GLN A 127 26.18 -4.49 5.59
C GLN A 127 24.73 -4.99 5.52
N TYR A 128 23.92 -4.67 6.53
CA TYR A 128 22.49 -4.94 6.53
C TYR A 128 21.78 -4.21 5.38
N ALA A 129 22.03 -2.91 5.22
CA ALA A 129 21.43 -2.10 4.17
C ALA A 129 21.80 -2.60 2.78
N LYS A 130 23.07 -3.00 2.56
CA LYS A 130 23.54 -3.56 1.29
C LYS A 130 22.78 -4.83 0.90
N ALA A 131 22.60 -5.76 1.84
CA ALA A 131 21.84 -6.99 1.60
C ALA A 131 20.37 -6.69 1.22
N MET A 132 19.77 -5.66 1.83
CA MET A 132 18.42 -5.21 1.48
C MET A 132 18.36 -4.58 0.09
N THR A 133 19.34 -3.75 -0.28
CA THR A 133 19.40 -3.08 -1.58
C THR A 133 19.59 -4.06 -2.74
N GLU A 134 20.42 -5.10 -2.58
CA GLU A 134 20.62 -6.13 -3.60
C GLU A 134 19.33 -6.89 -3.95
N HIS A 135 18.48 -7.14 -2.95
CA HIS A 135 17.17 -7.76 -3.12
C HIS A 135 16.17 -6.80 -3.78
N SER A 136 16.13 -5.54 -3.35
CA SER A 136 15.27 -4.52 -3.98
C SER A 136 15.58 -4.29 -5.46
N LYS A 137 16.86 -4.36 -5.86
CA LYS A 137 17.26 -4.21 -7.26
C LYS A 137 16.69 -5.32 -8.16
N HIS A 138 16.69 -6.57 -7.68
CA HIS A 138 16.12 -7.70 -8.42
C HIS A 138 14.62 -7.52 -8.68
N TYR A 139 13.85 -7.10 -7.67
CA TYR A 139 12.42 -6.82 -7.83
C TYR A 139 12.15 -5.70 -8.83
N LEU A 140 13.01 -4.68 -8.89
CA LEU A 140 12.90 -3.62 -9.89
C LEU A 140 13.18 -4.12 -11.31
N GLU A 141 14.14 -5.04 -11.47
CA GLU A 141 14.44 -5.69 -12.76
C GLU A 141 13.26 -6.56 -13.22
N GLU A 142 12.66 -7.38 -12.35
CA GLU A 142 11.45 -8.16 -12.68
C GLU A 142 10.25 -7.27 -13.03
N LEU A 143 10.04 -6.16 -12.32
CA LEU A 143 8.97 -5.21 -12.62
C LEU A 143 9.14 -4.55 -14.01
N GLN A 144 10.37 -4.28 -14.43
CA GLN A 144 10.65 -3.77 -15.77
C GLN A 144 10.32 -4.82 -16.84
N GLU A 145 10.66 -6.09 -16.61
CA GLU A 145 10.33 -7.17 -17.53
C GLU A 145 8.81 -7.36 -17.68
N TYR A 146 8.06 -7.34 -16.58
CA TYR A 146 6.59 -7.37 -16.62
C TYR A 146 6.00 -6.15 -17.34
N SER A 147 6.60 -4.97 -17.17
CA SER A 147 6.18 -3.75 -17.87
C SER A 147 6.33 -3.88 -19.39
N GLU A 148 7.47 -4.39 -19.87
CA GLU A 148 7.70 -4.63 -21.30
C GLU A 148 6.75 -5.70 -21.85
N ARG A 149 6.53 -6.79 -21.10
CA ARG A 149 5.56 -7.81 -21.51
C ARG A 149 4.15 -7.26 -21.65
N ASN A 150 3.71 -6.38 -20.75
CA ASN A 150 2.40 -5.73 -20.81
C ASN A 150 2.27 -4.75 -22.01
N LYS A 151 3.35 -4.04 -22.37
CA LYS A 151 3.36 -3.21 -23.59
C LYS A 151 3.15 -4.06 -24.84
N ASN A 152 3.82 -5.21 -24.93
CA ASN A 152 3.67 -6.13 -26.05
C ASN A 152 2.23 -6.68 -26.15
N ILE A 153 1.66 -7.13 -25.04
CA ILE A 153 0.26 -7.60 -24.99
C ILE A 153 -0.71 -6.50 -25.43
N THR A 154 -0.50 -5.26 -25.00
CA THR A 154 -1.34 -4.11 -25.38
C THR A 154 -1.25 -3.83 -26.88
N ARG A 155 -0.06 -3.94 -27.47
CA ARG A 155 0.16 -3.78 -28.92
C ARG A 155 -0.55 -4.89 -29.70
N ASP A 156 -0.42 -6.13 -29.24
CA ASP A 156 -1.07 -7.28 -29.89
C ASP A 156 -2.60 -7.17 -29.80
N ALA A 157 -3.14 -6.74 -28.66
CA ALA A 157 -4.56 -6.47 -28.48
C ALA A 157 -5.07 -5.37 -29.45
N LYS A 158 -4.30 -4.29 -29.66
CA LYS A 158 -4.64 -3.25 -30.66
C LYS A 158 -4.69 -3.81 -32.08
N ASN A 159 -3.73 -4.67 -32.44
CA ASN A 159 -3.71 -5.28 -33.77
C ASN A 159 -4.92 -6.18 -33.99
N ILE A 160 -5.27 -7.01 -32.99
CA ILE A 160 -6.47 -7.86 -33.04
C ILE A 160 -7.74 -7.01 -33.16
N LEU A 161 -7.82 -5.91 -32.43
CA LEU A 161 -8.99 -5.01 -32.45
C LEU A 161 -9.13 -4.36 -33.84
N SER A 162 -8.02 -3.98 -34.47
CA SER A 162 -8.01 -3.48 -35.85
C SER A 162 -8.48 -4.52 -36.86
N ASP A 163 -7.97 -5.76 -36.77
CA ASP A 163 -8.39 -6.87 -37.65
C ASP A 163 -9.88 -7.22 -37.47
N LEU A 164 -10.39 -7.14 -36.24
CA LEU A 164 -11.81 -7.32 -35.94
C LEU A 164 -12.67 -6.21 -36.55
N SER A 165 -12.22 -4.95 -36.48
CA SER A 165 -12.93 -3.82 -37.12
C SER A 165 -13.02 -3.99 -38.63
N GLU A 166 -11.93 -4.40 -39.29
CA GLU A 166 -11.92 -4.65 -40.73
C GLU A 166 -12.85 -5.82 -41.12
N LYS A 167 -12.87 -6.89 -40.32
CA LYS A 167 -13.81 -8.00 -40.51
C LYS A 167 -15.26 -7.60 -40.31
N GLN A 168 -15.54 -6.72 -39.35
CA GLN A 168 -16.89 -6.21 -39.13
C GLN A 168 -17.38 -5.40 -40.34
N GLU A 169 -16.54 -4.51 -40.88
CA GLU A 169 -16.86 -3.73 -42.08
C GLU A 169 -17.14 -4.65 -43.28
N ASN A 170 -16.31 -5.67 -43.48
CA ASN A 170 -16.54 -6.67 -44.52
C ASN A 170 -17.86 -7.45 -44.32
N PHE A 171 -18.22 -7.78 -43.08
CA PHE A 171 -19.49 -8.45 -42.78
C PHE A 171 -20.69 -7.54 -43.09
N GLU A 172 -20.62 -6.26 -42.73
CA GLU A 172 -21.65 -5.27 -43.08
C GLU A 172 -21.80 -5.14 -44.61
N ASN A 173 -20.69 -5.09 -45.35
CA ASN A 173 -20.71 -5.06 -46.82
C ASN A 173 -21.39 -6.31 -47.42
N TYR A 174 -21.04 -7.52 -46.94
CA TYR A 174 -21.69 -8.75 -47.40
C TYR A 174 -23.19 -8.78 -47.06
N ASN A 175 -23.56 -8.30 -45.87
CA ASN A 175 -24.95 -8.22 -45.44
C ASN A 175 -25.75 -7.31 -46.38
N ASN A 176 -25.17 -6.18 -46.78
CA ASN A 176 -25.81 -5.25 -47.71
C ASN A 176 -25.96 -5.87 -49.11
N GLU A 177 -24.94 -6.56 -49.64
CA GLU A 177 -25.03 -7.24 -50.94
C GLU A 177 -26.07 -8.38 -50.96
N LEU A 178 -26.29 -9.05 -49.83
CA LEU A 178 -27.21 -10.17 -49.71
C LEU A 178 -28.66 -9.72 -49.47
N PHE A 179 -28.87 -8.78 -48.53
CA PHE A 179 -30.17 -8.53 -47.91
C PHE A 179 -30.71 -7.10 -48.07
N GLU A 180 -29.89 -6.10 -48.44
CA GLU A 180 -30.38 -4.74 -48.70
C GLU A 180 -30.71 -4.50 -50.19
N ASN A 181 -31.45 -3.42 -50.47
CA ASN A 181 -32.07 -3.06 -51.77
C ASN A 181 -31.26 -3.50 -53.00
N ASP A 182 -31.90 -4.24 -53.92
CA ASP A 182 -31.33 -4.82 -55.15
C ASP A 182 -30.30 -5.96 -54.92
N GLY A 183 -30.19 -6.43 -53.67
CA GLY A 183 -29.42 -7.61 -53.25
C GLY A 183 -29.97 -8.94 -53.77
N LEU A 184 -29.23 -10.02 -53.49
CA LEU A 184 -29.55 -11.36 -53.97
C LEU A 184 -30.97 -11.83 -53.60
N GLU A 185 -31.44 -11.50 -52.40
CA GLU A 185 -32.81 -11.82 -51.96
C GLU A 185 -33.86 -11.17 -52.87
N SER A 186 -33.71 -9.88 -53.17
CA SER A 186 -34.61 -9.13 -54.06
C SER A 186 -34.60 -9.70 -55.48
N LYS A 187 -33.42 -10.09 -55.99
CA LYS A 187 -33.27 -10.74 -57.30
C LYS A 187 -33.94 -12.11 -57.35
N ILE A 188 -33.82 -12.92 -56.30
CA ILE A 188 -34.49 -14.22 -56.20
C ILE A 188 -36.01 -14.03 -56.10
N ALA A 189 -36.48 -13.05 -55.32
CA ALA A 189 -37.90 -12.72 -55.24
C ALA A 189 -38.46 -12.26 -56.60
N GLY A 190 -37.70 -11.45 -57.35
CA GLY A 190 -38.05 -11.05 -58.72
C GLY A 190 -38.12 -12.23 -59.69
N LEU A 191 -37.13 -13.13 -59.65
CA LEU A 191 -37.14 -14.38 -60.43
C LEU A 191 -38.34 -15.28 -60.08
N ALA A 192 -38.65 -15.43 -58.79
CA ALA A 192 -39.80 -16.19 -58.33
C ALA A 192 -41.12 -15.58 -58.83
N ALA A 193 -41.25 -14.25 -58.78
CA ALA A 193 -42.40 -13.54 -59.32
C ALA A 193 -42.53 -13.71 -60.84
N ASP A 194 -41.42 -13.66 -61.59
CA ASP A 194 -41.43 -13.90 -63.05
C ASP A 194 -41.80 -15.35 -63.38
N PHE A 195 -41.27 -16.34 -62.64
CA PHE A 195 -41.68 -17.73 -62.76
C PHE A 195 -43.17 -17.92 -62.50
N GLN A 196 -43.71 -17.27 -61.47
CA GLN A 196 -45.13 -17.33 -61.14
C GLN A 196 -45.99 -16.66 -62.22
N SER A 197 -45.51 -15.57 -62.83
CA SER A 197 -46.16 -14.93 -63.97
C SER A 197 -46.18 -15.84 -65.20
N LYS A 198 -45.03 -16.41 -65.58
CA LYS A 198 -44.93 -17.39 -66.67
C LYS A 198 -45.78 -18.62 -66.41
N HIS A 199 -45.84 -19.10 -65.17
CA HIS A 199 -46.72 -20.20 -64.79
C HIS A 199 -48.20 -19.83 -65.01
N LYS A 200 -48.63 -18.62 -64.62
CA LYS A 200 -49.98 -18.13 -64.92
C LYS A 200 -50.25 -18.03 -66.42
N GLU A 201 -49.27 -17.65 -67.24
CA GLU A 201 -49.40 -17.65 -68.70
C GLU A 201 -49.52 -19.06 -69.27
N ILE A 202 -48.70 -20.01 -68.79
CA ILE A 202 -48.80 -21.43 -69.14
C ILE A 202 -50.14 -22.00 -68.72
N ASP A 203 -50.64 -21.66 -67.53
CA ASP A 203 -51.97 -22.06 -67.06
C ASP A 203 -53.06 -21.47 -67.95
N LYS A 204 -52.98 -20.19 -68.34
CA LYS A 204 -53.92 -19.61 -69.32
C LYS A 204 -53.87 -20.34 -70.66
N LEU A 205 -52.67 -20.69 -71.13
CA LEU A 205 -52.47 -21.42 -72.37
C LEU A 205 -53.04 -22.84 -72.27
N TYR A 206 -52.83 -23.49 -71.13
CA TYR A 206 -53.40 -24.79 -70.77
C TYR A 206 -54.93 -24.71 -70.71
N GLN A 207 -55.51 -23.72 -70.06
CA GLN A 207 -56.96 -23.50 -70.04
C GLN A 207 -57.51 -23.27 -71.46
N SER A 208 -56.87 -22.40 -72.26
CA SER A 208 -57.29 -22.15 -73.64
C SER A 208 -57.14 -23.37 -74.57
N THR A 209 -56.27 -24.31 -74.21
CA THR A 209 -56.00 -25.51 -75.01
C THR A 209 -56.80 -26.72 -74.52
N PHE A 210 -57.03 -26.89 -73.21
CA PHE A 210 -57.48 -28.15 -72.60
C PHE A 210 -58.71 -28.07 -71.67
N ASN A 211 -59.23 -26.88 -71.32
CA ASN A 211 -60.48 -26.71 -70.55
C ASN A 211 -61.73 -26.68 -71.44
N GLU A 212 -62.92 -26.63 -70.81
CA GLU A 212 -64.20 -26.49 -71.49
C GLU A 212 -64.21 -25.26 -72.43
N ASP A 213 -64.59 -25.45 -73.70
CA ASP A 213 -64.48 -24.53 -74.87
C ASP A 213 -63.07 -24.28 -75.46
N GLY A 214 -62.02 -24.92 -74.94
CA GLY A 214 -60.65 -24.85 -75.45
C GLY A 214 -60.43 -25.55 -76.80
N LEU A 215 -59.22 -25.45 -77.37
CA LEU A 215 -58.86 -26.16 -78.62
C LEU A 215 -59.11 -27.68 -78.54
N LYS A 216 -58.93 -28.28 -77.36
CA LYS A 216 -59.29 -29.65 -77.03
C LYS A 216 -60.78 -29.87 -77.19
N ASP A 217 -61.67 -29.04 -76.65
CA ASP A 217 -63.12 -29.18 -76.81
C ASP A 217 -63.60 -29.00 -78.25
N LYS A 218 -62.97 -28.08 -79.00
CA LYS A 218 -63.18 -27.97 -80.45
C LYS A 218 -62.73 -29.23 -81.18
N LEU A 219 -61.60 -29.82 -80.78
CA LEU A 219 -61.10 -31.08 -81.31
C LEU A 219 -61.96 -32.27 -80.85
N TYR A 220 -62.52 -32.24 -79.64
CA TYR A 220 -63.43 -33.22 -79.07
C TYR A 220 -64.81 -33.15 -79.71
N ASN A 221 -65.30 -31.98 -80.17
CA ASN A 221 -66.49 -31.92 -81.03
C ASN A 221 -66.21 -32.47 -82.44
N TYR A 222 -64.95 -32.42 -82.92
CA TYR A 222 -64.53 -33.12 -84.13
C TYR A 222 -64.24 -34.62 -83.92
N LEU A 223 -63.95 -35.06 -82.69
CA LEU A 223 -63.63 -36.45 -82.33
C LEU A 223 -64.78 -37.20 -81.62
N ASN A 224 -65.82 -36.53 -81.10
CA ASN A 224 -67.02 -37.15 -80.49
C ASN A 224 -68.00 -37.72 -81.53
N ASP A 225 -67.71 -37.56 -82.82
CA ASP A 225 -68.23 -38.47 -83.86
C ASP A 225 -67.54 -39.85 -83.84
N ALA A 226 -66.50 -40.03 -83.02
CA ALA A 226 -65.75 -41.27 -82.88
C ALA A 226 -65.54 -41.66 -81.39
N LYS A 227 -66.54 -42.34 -80.85
CA LYS A 227 -66.41 -43.36 -79.78
C LYS A 227 -66.15 -42.85 -78.34
N GLU A 228 -67.25 -42.66 -77.63
CA GLU A 228 -67.66 -43.51 -76.50
C GLU A 228 -66.54 -44.33 -75.78
N GLU A 229 -66.32 -44.02 -74.48
CA GLU A 229 -65.61 -44.76 -73.39
C GLU A 229 -64.59 -43.84 -72.64
N SER A 230 -64.39 -43.80 -71.32
CA SER A 230 -64.89 -44.57 -70.17
C SER A 230 -64.31 -43.98 -68.84
N TYR A 231 -65.20 -43.65 -67.89
CA TYR A 231 -65.15 -43.88 -66.42
C TYR A 231 -63.87 -43.80 -65.54
N LYS A 232 -63.22 -42.64 -65.32
CA LYS A 232 -62.24 -42.49 -64.19
C LYS A 232 -62.21 -41.12 -63.48
N ILE A 233 -63.35 -40.54 -63.12
CA ILE A 233 -63.37 -39.32 -62.27
C ILE A 233 -64.38 -39.49 -61.14
N LYS A 234 -64.03 -40.26 -60.10
CA LYS A 234 -64.83 -40.27 -58.86
C LYS A 234 -64.04 -40.30 -57.56
N ASP A 235 -62.72 -40.42 -57.58
CA ASP A 235 -61.92 -40.57 -56.34
C ASP A 235 -61.04 -39.36 -55.96
N LEU A 236 -60.80 -38.41 -56.87
CA LEU A 236 -59.95 -37.24 -56.60
C LEU A 236 -60.64 -36.12 -55.80
N LYS A 237 -61.98 -36.10 -55.72
CA LYS A 237 -62.73 -35.02 -55.06
C LYS A 237 -62.70 -35.12 -53.53
N LYS A 238 -62.35 -36.27 -52.95
CA LYS A 238 -62.49 -36.53 -51.52
C LYS A 238 -61.27 -36.10 -50.67
N ASN A 239 -60.06 -36.13 -51.23
CA ASN A 239 -58.83 -35.80 -50.47
C ASN A 239 -58.45 -34.31 -50.48
N SER A 240 -58.94 -33.53 -51.46
CA SER A 240 -58.64 -32.08 -51.55
C SER A 240 -59.35 -31.24 -50.49
N SER A 241 -60.49 -31.70 -49.97
CA SER A 241 -61.32 -30.93 -49.04
C SER A 241 -60.81 -31.00 -47.59
N GLN A 242 -60.00 -31.99 -47.25
CA GLN A 242 -59.47 -32.19 -45.91
C GLN A 242 -58.16 -31.39 -45.69
N VAL A 243 -57.32 -31.31 -46.74
CA VAL A 243 -56.09 -30.50 -46.74
C VAL A 243 -56.38 -28.99 -46.74
N LEU A 244 -57.52 -28.57 -47.30
CA LEU A 244 -57.96 -27.17 -47.28
C LEU A 244 -58.31 -26.69 -45.87
N ASN A 245 -58.99 -27.51 -45.08
CA ASN A 245 -59.37 -27.14 -43.71
C ASN A 245 -58.16 -27.08 -42.76
N GLU A 246 -57.19 -28.00 -42.89
CA GLU A 246 -55.96 -27.98 -42.07
C GLU A 246 -55.05 -26.78 -42.39
N LEU A 247 -55.07 -26.29 -43.64
CA LEU A 247 -54.30 -25.11 -44.06
C LEU A 247 -54.93 -23.80 -43.55
N GLU A 248 -56.25 -23.75 -43.45
CA GLU A 248 -57.01 -22.61 -42.95
C GLU A 248 -56.79 -22.43 -41.43
N GLU A 249 -56.85 -23.52 -40.65
CA GLU A 249 -56.54 -23.50 -39.21
C GLU A 249 -55.08 -23.07 -38.93
N PHE A 250 -54.11 -23.55 -39.72
CA PHE A 250 -52.70 -23.15 -39.56
C PHE A 250 -52.46 -21.67 -39.91
N HIS A 251 -53.19 -21.14 -40.91
CA HIS A 251 -53.09 -19.74 -41.28
C HIS A 251 -53.63 -18.83 -40.17
N GLU A 252 -54.75 -19.21 -39.54
CA GLU A 252 -55.32 -18.49 -38.39
C GLU A 252 -54.37 -18.51 -37.18
N GLU A 253 -53.65 -19.61 -36.91
CA GLU A 253 -52.71 -19.71 -35.78
C GLU A 253 -51.46 -18.83 -35.96
N ILE A 254 -50.93 -18.72 -37.18
CA ILE A 254 -49.72 -17.94 -37.48
C ILE A 254 -50.01 -16.44 -37.61
N PHE A 255 -51.11 -16.09 -38.29
CA PHE A 255 -51.39 -14.70 -38.67
C PHE A 255 -52.51 -14.04 -37.86
N GLY A 256 -53.40 -14.79 -37.20
CA GLY A 256 -54.55 -14.28 -36.46
C GLY A 256 -55.84 -14.21 -37.29
N THR A 257 -56.94 -13.80 -36.67
CA THR A 257 -58.27 -13.66 -37.31
C THR A 257 -58.61 -12.20 -37.54
N GLU A 258 -59.31 -11.92 -38.64
CA GLU A 258 -59.76 -10.56 -39.00
C GLU A 258 -61.02 -10.20 -38.19
N ASN A 259 -60.96 -9.12 -37.40
CA ASN A 259 -62.13 -8.61 -36.70
C ASN A 259 -63.00 -7.72 -37.62
N GLU A 260 -64.20 -7.36 -37.17
CA GLU A 260 -65.23 -6.61 -37.94
C GLU A 260 -64.76 -5.26 -38.52
N ASP A 261 -63.62 -4.73 -38.07
CA ASP A 261 -63.00 -3.49 -38.56
C ASP A 261 -61.86 -3.70 -39.59
N GLY A 262 -61.55 -4.94 -39.98
CA GLY A 262 -60.51 -5.26 -40.98
C GLY A 262 -59.07 -5.25 -40.46
N GLU A 263 -58.88 -5.26 -39.13
CA GLU A 263 -57.58 -5.42 -38.48
C GLU A 263 -57.40 -6.86 -37.97
N ILE A 264 -56.22 -7.43 -38.22
CA ILE A 264 -55.89 -8.82 -37.86
C ILE A 264 -55.44 -8.84 -36.38
N GLU A 265 -56.29 -9.38 -35.51
CA GLU A 265 -56.02 -9.53 -34.07
C GLU A 265 -55.59 -10.97 -33.73
N GLY A 266 -54.52 -11.12 -32.94
CA GLY A 266 -53.95 -12.42 -32.56
C GLY A 266 -52.84 -12.93 -33.50
N GLY A 267 -52.42 -14.18 -33.31
CA GLY A 267 -51.38 -14.84 -34.10
C GLY A 267 -49.95 -14.69 -33.54
N LEU A 268 -49.13 -15.72 -33.76
CA LEU A 268 -47.75 -15.78 -33.26
C LEU A 268 -46.89 -14.58 -33.72
N LYS A 269 -47.14 -14.05 -34.92
CA LYS A 269 -46.42 -12.91 -35.49
C LYS A 269 -46.60 -11.62 -34.68
N ASN A 270 -47.83 -11.29 -34.32
CA ASN A 270 -48.16 -10.09 -33.53
C ASN A 270 -47.58 -10.18 -32.11
N GLU A 271 -47.59 -11.37 -31.51
CA GLU A 271 -46.95 -11.59 -30.21
C GLU A 271 -45.42 -11.41 -30.30
N LEU A 272 -44.79 -11.93 -31.35
CA LEU A 272 -43.34 -11.79 -31.56
C LEU A 272 -42.90 -10.33 -31.77
N GLU A 273 -43.65 -9.56 -32.55
CA GLU A 273 -43.40 -8.13 -32.74
C GLU A 273 -43.58 -7.33 -31.44
N THR A 274 -44.63 -7.64 -30.68
CA THR A 274 -44.87 -7.00 -29.36
C THR A 274 -43.74 -7.31 -28.40
N ARG A 275 -43.34 -8.59 -28.28
CA ARG A 275 -42.22 -9.02 -27.43
C ARG A 275 -40.91 -8.38 -27.83
N LYS A 276 -40.61 -8.26 -29.13
CA LYS A 276 -39.40 -7.58 -29.63
C LYS A 276 -39.37 -6.11 -29.18
N LYS A 277 -40.51 -5.41 -29.27
CA LYS A 277 -40.65 -4.01 -28.85
C LYS A 277 -40.49 -3.84 -27.34
N GLU A 278 -41.07 -4.74 -26.54
CA GLU A 278 -40.88 -4.79 -25.08
C GLU A 278 -39.40 -5.01 -24.70
N LEU A 279 -38.70 -5.88 -25.43
CA LEU A 279 -37.29 -6.22 -25.18
C LEU A 279 -36.35 -5.07 -25.53
N ASP A 280 -36.62 -4.36 -26.62
CA ASP A 280 -35.87 -3.16 -27.01
C ASP A 280 -36.09 -2.01 -26.01
N ASP A 281 -37.32 -1.78 -25.54
CA ASP A 281 -37.61 -0.76 -24.51
C ASP A 281 -36.97 -1.14 -23.16
N PHE A 282 -37.01 -2.42 -22.79
CA PHE A 282 -36.31 -2.92 -21.61
C PHE A 282 -34.79 -2.73 -21.72
N LYS A 283 -34.19 -3.06 -22.86
CA LYS A 283 -32.76 -2.85 -23.13
C LYS A 283 -32.38 -1.38 -23.00
N LYS A 284 -33.17 -0.47 -23.58
CA LYS A 284 -32.95 0.97 -23.49
C LYS A 284 -33.02 1.48 -22.05
N LYS A 285 -34.05 1.10 -21.30
CA LYS A 285 -34.19 1.44 -19.87
C LYS A 285 -33.03 0.91 -19.02
N GLN A 286 -32.52 -0.29 -19.31
CA GLN A 286 -31.35 -0.83 -18.61
C GLN A 286 -30.07 -0.08 -18.95
N GLN A 287 -29.87 0.30 -20.22
CA GLN A 287 -28.72 1.10 -20.63
C GLN A 287 -28.72 2.48 -19.94
N GLU A 288 -29.88 3.13 -19.86
CA GLU A 288 -30.04 4.41 -19.16
C GLU A 288 -29.75 4.27 -17.66
N ARG A 289 -30.34 3.27 -16.99
CA ARG A 289 -30.05 2.96 -15.57
C ARG A 289 -28.57 2.67 -15.33
N TYR A 290 -27.94 1.88 -16.20
CA TYR A 290 -26.53 1.52 -16.07
C TYR A 290 -25.65 2.77 -16.17
N ASN A 291 -25.92 3.64 -17.14
CA ASN A 291 -25.17 4.88 -17.33
C ASN A 291 -25.37 5.87 -16.17
N GLU A 292 -26.60 6.04 -15.66
CA GLU A 292 -26.85 6.86 -14.48
C GLU A 292 -26.16 6.31 -13.23
N LEU A 293 -26.23 4.98 -13.01
CA LEU A 293 -25.59 4.34 -11.88
C LEU A 293 -24.07 4.49 -11.94
N ASN A 294 -23.47 4.33 -13.12
CA ASN A 294 -22.03 4.46 -13.30
C ASN A 294 -21.58 5.92 -13.05
N LYS A 295 -22.33 6.91 -13.55
CA LYS A 295 -22.10 8.33 -13.23
C LYS A 295 -22.21 8.61 -11.73
N GLN A 296 -23.20 8.02 -11.05
CA GLN A 296 -23.32 8.16 -9.60
C GLN A 296 -22.13 7.53 -8.87
N ILE A 297 -21.70 6.32 -9.25
CA ILE A 297 -20.54 5.63 -8.65
C ILE A 297 -19.25 6.45 -8.85
N GLU A 298 -18.98 6.94 -10.06
CA GLU A 298 -17.83 7.80 -10.37
C GLU A 298 -17.88 9.13 -9.60
N SER A 299 -19.09 9.68 -9.37
CA SER A 299 -19.25 10.88 -8.55
C SER A 299 -19.00 10.63 -7.06
N LEU A 300 -19.33 9.44 -6.56
CA LEU A 300 -19.24 9.05 -5.14
C LEU A 300 -17.85 8.55 -4.73
N LEU A 301 -17.08 7.95 -5.65
CA LEU A 301 -15.73 7.42 -5.40
C LEU A 301 -14.76 8.44 -4.78
N PRO A 302 -14.63 9.67 -5.33
CA PRO A 302 -13.77 10.71 -4.74
C PRO A 302 -14.27 11.16 -3.36
N GLY A 303 -15.58 11.33 -3.21
CA GLY A 303 -16.21 11.77 -1.95
C GLY A 303 -16.08 10.73 -0.83
N ALA A 304 -16.30 9.45 -1.13
CA ALA A 304 -16.15 8.33 -0.20
C ALA A 304 -14.69 8.12 0.22
N THR A 305 -13.74 8.28 -0.71
CA THR A 305 -12.30 8.22 -0.42
C THR A 305 -11.86 9.39 0.47
N SER A 306 -12.34 10.60 0.17
CA SER A 306 -12.05 11.79 0.97
C SER A 306 -12.62 11.70 2.39
N ALA A 307 -13.86 11.19 2.52
CA ALA A 307 -14.49 10.93 3.81
C ALA A 307 -13.75 9.85 4.61
N GLY A 308 -13.34 8.76 3.96
CA GLY A 308 -12.54 7.69 4.56
C GLY A 308 -11.19 8.19 5.08
N LEU A 309 -10.45 8.95 4.26
CA LEU A 309 -9.19 9.57 4.65
C LEU A 309 -9.36 10.57 5.80
N SER A 310 -10.38 11.43 5.74
CA SER A 310 -10.72 12.36 6.82
C SER A 310 -10.97 11.62 8.15
N ASN A 311 -11.68 10.49 8.13
CA ASN A 311 -11.95 9.73 9.33
C ASN A 311 -10.67 9.09 9.90
N ALA A 312 -9.81 8.53 9.05
CA ALA A 312 -8.51 8.00 9.46
C ALA A 312 -7.60 9.09 10.07
N TYR A 313 -7.56 10.28 9.47
CA TYR A 313 -6.82 11.42 10.02
C TYR A 313 -7.42 11.95 11.32
N ASN A 314 -8.75 11.97 11.45
CA ASN A 314 -9.41 12.31 12.71
C ASN A 314 -9.04 11.35 13.85
N ALA A 315 -9.02 10.04 13.57
CA ALA A 315 -8.63 9.02 14.53
C ALA A 315 -7.18 9.21 14.99
N MET A 316 -6.26 9.46 14.04
CA MET A 316 -4.86 9.76 14.37
C MET A 316 -4.71 11.06 15.17
N ARG A 317 -5.39 12.14 14.77
CA ARG A 317 -5.39 13.41 15.51
C ARG A 317 -5.87 13.21 16.96
N LYS A 318 -6.97 12.49 17.17
CA LYS A 318 -7.48 12.19 18.52
C LYS A 318 -6.48 11.41 19.37
N LYS A 319 -5.79 10.43 18.77
CA LYS A 319 -4.73 9.68 19.44
C LYS A 319 -3.60 10.62 19.89
N PHE A 320 -3.05 11.42 18.98
CA PHE A 320 -1.95 12.33 19.32
C PHE A 320 -2.38 13.46 20.26
N SER A 321 -3.61 13.96 20.15
CA SER A 321 -4.18 14.92 21.12
C SER A 321 -4.23 14.33 22.54
N LYS A 322 -4.59 13.05 22.68
CA LYS A 322 -4.54 12.33 23.96
C LYS A 322 -3.11 12.13 24.45
N ASP A 323 -2.18 11.85 23.55
CA ASP A 323 -0.76 11.73 23.89
C ASP A 323 -0.18 13.07 24.36
N VAL A 324 -0.53 14.19 23.70
CA VAL A 324 -0.17 15.55 24.13
C VAL A 324 -0.69 15.84 25.53
N ALA A 325 -1.95 15.49 25.83
CA ALA A 325 -2.51 15.67 27.17
C ALA A 325 -1.80 14.79 28.22
N SER A 326 -1.46 13.55 27.86
CA SER A 326 -0.74 12.61 28.73
C SER A 326 0.68 13.08 29.02
N TYR A 327 1.45 13.45 27.99
CA TYR A 327 2.79 14.02 28.15
C TYR A 327 2.77 15.38 28.85
N GLY A 328 1.70 16.18 28.67
CA GLY A 328 1.46 17.39 29.44
C GLY A 328 1.40 17.12 30.94
N LYS A 329 0.61 16.12 31.37
CA LYS A 329 0.56 15.68 32.77
C LYS A 329 1.91 15.16 33.26
N LEU A 330 2.57 14.31 32.48
CA LEU A 330 3.90 13.78 32.80
C LEU A 330 4.96 14.88 32.92
N PHE A 331 4.85 15.95 32.13
CA PHE A 331 5.76 17.09 32.21
C PHE A 331 5.64 17.81 33.54
N TYR A 332 4.42 18.04 34.04
CA TYR A 332 4.23 18.64 35.36
C TYR A 332 4.73 17.72 36.49
N TRP A 333 4.54 16.40 36.37
CA TRP A 333 5.14 15.43 37.29
C TRP A 333 6.67 15.46 37.25
N ALA A 334 7.26 15.52 36.06
CA ALA A 334 8.71 15.65 35.88
C ALA A 334 9.24 16.92 36.55
N LEU A 335 8.53 18.03 36.40
CA LEU A 335 8.89 19.33 37.00
C LEU A 335 8.78 19.27 38.54
N ALA A 336 7.75 18.60 39.06
CA ALA A 336 7.58 18.39 40.49
C ALA A 336 8.69 17.50 41.07
N ILE A 337 9.06 16.42 40.38
CA ILE A 337 10.18 15.54 40.77
C ILE A 337 11.49 16.32 40.78
N LEU A 338 11.75 17.11 39.73
CA LEU A 338 12.95 17.96 39.66
C LEU A 338 13.00 18.93 40.84
N PHE A 339 11.88 19.58 41.16
CA PHE A 339 11.78 20.48 42.31
C PHE A 339 12.06 19.74 43.64
N ILE A 340 11.45 18.57 43.85
CA ILE A 340 11.67 17.74 45.04
C ILE A 340 13.16 17.36 45.17
N VAL A 341 13.79 16.90 44.09
CA VAL A 341 15.21 16.52 44.09
C VAL A 341 16.09 17.71 44.43
N ILE A 342 15.84 18.89 43.86
CA ILE A 342 16.61 20.11 44.16
C ILE A 342 16.49 20.49 45.64
N VAL A 343 15.29 20.38 46.22
CA VAL A 343 15.04 20.66 47.64
C VAL A 343 15.74 19.62 48.53
N SER A 344 15.54 18.31 48.26
CA SER A 344 16.12 17.22 49.07
C SER A 344 17.65 17.20 49.07
N VAL A 345 18.27 17.68 47.99
CA VAL A 345 19.73 17.70 47.83
C VAL A 345 20.36 18.93 48.49
N ASN A 346 19.59 20.00 48.72
CA ASN A 346 20.06 21.22 49.39
C ASN A 346 19.70 21.30 50.87
N VAL A 347 18.62 20.66 51.28
CA VAL A 347 18.22 20.59 52.67
C VAL A 347 18.76 19.29 53.25
N ASN A 348 19.53 19.39 54.33
CA ASN A 348 19.93 18.22 55.11
C ASN A 348 18.63 17.45 55.43
N PHE A 349 18.45 16.22 54.93
CA PHE A 349 17.13 15.57 54.92
C PHE A 349 16.50 15.47 56.33
N GLY A 350 17.35 15.39 57.37
CA GLY A 350 16.96 15.51 58.77
C GLY A 350 16.46 16.90 59.20
N SER A 351 16.97 18.00 58.64
CA SER A 351 16.47 19.35 58.92
C SER A 351 15.14 19.65 58.23
N LEU A 352 14.84 19.07 57.06
CA LEU A 352 13.53 19.22 56.40
C LEU A 352 12.44 18.48 57.18
N LEU A 353 12.71 17.24 57.61
CA LEU A 353 11.81 16.49 58.50
C LEU A 353 11.63 17.20 59.84
N ASN A 354 12.69 17.78 60.40
CA ASN A 354 12.59 18.61 61.62
C ASN A 354 11.84 19.93 61.38
N TYR A 355 11.91 20.53 60.18
CA TYR A 355 11.18 21.76 59.86
C TYR A 355 9.69 21.48 59.66
N ILE A 356 9.34 20.41 58.94
CA ILE A 356 7.95 19.95 58.78
C ILE A 356 7.39 19.47 60.13
N SER A 357 8.19 18.77 60.93
CA SER A 357 7.88 18.43 62.32
C SER A 357 7.70 19.69 63.18
N SER A 358 8.52 20.73 63.03
CA SER A 358 8.40 21.98 63.80
C SER A 358 7.18 22.82 63.41
N ILE A 359 6.70 22.70 62.17
CA ILE A 359 5.43 23.30 61.73
C ILE A 359 4.23 22.57 62.37
N PHE A 360 4.38 21.28 62.70
CA PHE A 360 3.37 20.47 63.40
C PHE A 360 3.59 20.35 64.92
N SER A 361 4.74 20.78 65.45
CA SER A 361 5.16 20.57 66.83
C SER A 361 5.85 21.83 67.34
N LYS A 362 5.08 22.64 68.06
CA LYS A 362 5.52 23.90 68.65
C LYS A 362 6.35 23.63 69.91
N THR A 363 7.68 23.60 69.80
CA THR A 363 8.59 23.92 70.92
C THR A 363 10.00 24.23 70.41
N GLU A 364 10.60 25.24 71.03
CA GLU A 364 11.93 25.83 70.81
C GLU A 364 13.09 24.82 70.88
N ILE A 365 14.23 25.16 70.24
CA ILE A 365 15.50 25.39 70.95
C ILE A 365 16.53 26.00 69.98
N ILE A 366 17.14 27.07 70.49
CA ILE A 366 18.24 27.85 69.96
C ILE A 366 19.56 27.07 70.13
N THR A 367 20.57 27.47 69.36
CA THR A 367 22.02 27.33 69.57
C THR A 367 22.72 26.23 68.78
N GLN A 368 23.50 26.67 67.78
CA GLN A 368 24.95 26.40 67.68
C GLN A 368 25.53 27.21 66.52
N ILE A 369 25.87 28.47 66.82
CA ILE A 369 26.84 29.28 66.08
C ILE A 369 28.07 29.34 67.00
N GLU A 370 29.16 28.69 66.60
CA GLU A 370 30.56 29.11 66.80
C GLU A 370 31.51 27.90 66.71
N GLN A 371 32.22 27.80 65.59
CA GLN A 371 33.68 27.71 65.62
C GLN A 371 34.23 27.98 64.21
N HIS A 372 34.62 29.22 64.01
CA HIS A 372 35.41 29.70 62.88
C HIS A 372 36.87 29.79 63.32
N ASN A 373 37.78 29.28 62.49
CA ASN A 373 39.23 29.50 62.35
C ASN A 373 39.78 28.22 61.65
N ASN A 374 40.66 28.20 60.66
CA ASN A 374 41.44 29.20 59.94
C ASN A 374 41.89 28.55 58.60
N ASP A 375 42.25 29.39 57.63
CA ASP A 375 43.01 29.08 56.41
C ASP A 375 42.52 27.91 55.54
N SER A 376 41.55 28.22 54.68
CA SER A 376 41.41 27.50 53.41
C SER A 376 41.67 28.48 52.29
N SER A 377 42.78 28.28 51.58
CA SER A 377 43.07 28.95 50.32
C SER A 377 41.82 28.92 49.43
N ILE A 378 41.59 29.99 48.66
CA ILE A 378 40.44 30.12 47.76
C ILE A 378 40.23 28.83 46.92
N GLY A 379 41.31 28.12 46.57
CA GLY A 379 41.28 26.81 45.94
C GLY A 379 40.63 25.68 46.76
N ILE A 380 40.88 25.57 48.08
CA ILE A 380 40.28 24.53 48.94
C ILE A 380 38.77 24.79 49.13
N THR A 381 38.35 26.05 49.30
CA THR A 381 36.92 26.40 49.36
C THR A 381 36.23 26.12 48.02
N LEU A 382 36.87 26.44 46.90
CA LEU A 382 36.33 26.17 45.56
C LEU A 382 36.23 24.65 45.30
N ILE A 383 37.22 23.86 45.71
CA ILE A 383 37.19 22.39 45.62
C ILE A 383 36.11 21.80 46.54
N SER A 384 35.87 22.37 47.72
CA SER A 384 34.80 21.93 48.63
C SER A 384 33.41 22.21 48.04
N ILE A 385 33.21 23.40 47.48
CA ILE A 385 31.99 23.79 46.76
C ILE A 385 31.78 22.92 45.51
N LEU A 386 32.85 22.64 44.75
CA LEU A 386 32.81 21.79 43.56
C LEU A 386 32.50 20.32 43.90
N LYS A 387 33.13 19.77 44.95
CA LYS A 387 32.82 18.42 45.46
C LYS A 387 31.36 18.34 45.89
N GLY A 388 30.86 19.33 46.63
CA GLY A 388 29.46 19.45 46.97
C GLY A 388 28.56 19.43 45.73
N LEU A 389 28.87 20.23 44.71
CA LEU A 389 28.12 20.28 43.46
C LEU A 389 28.12 18.95 42.69
N ILE A 390 29.23 18.21 42.64
CA ILE A 390 29.33 16.94 41.91
C ILE A 390 28.38 15.89 42.48
N TYR A 391 28.29 15.76 43.82
CA TYR A 391 27.35 14.83 44.45
C TYR A 391 25.89 15.23 44.20
N LYS A 392 25.60 16.54 44.23
CA LYS A 392 24.26 17.08 43.94
C LYS A 392 23.85 16.83 42.49
N LEU A 393 24.80 16.94 41.57
CA LEU A 393 24.58 16.82 40.13
C LEU A 393 24.19 15.39 39.71
N SER A 394 24.71 14.35 40.37
CA SER A 394 24.31 12.95 40.12
C SER A 394 22.82 12.68 40.32
N PHE A 395 22.14 13.47 41.17
CA PHE A 395 20.70 13.33 41.40
C PHE A 395 19.88 14.30 40.55
N ILE A 396 20.37 15.53 40.34
CA ILE A 396 19.67 16.55 39.56
C ILE A 396 19.69 16.22 38.06
N LEU A 397 20.79 15.67 37.52
CA LEU A 397 20.94 15.36 36.10
C LEU A 397 19.86 14.39 35.58
N PRO A 398 19.59 13.24 36.23
CA PRO A 398 18.52 12.33 35.79
C PRO A 398 17.13 12.98 35.78
N ALA A 399 16.79 13.74 36.82
CA ALA A 399 15.50 14.41 36.92
C ALA A 399 15.36 15.51 35.85
N PHE A 400 16.42 16.26 35.61
CA PHE A 400 16.46 17.30 34.59
C PHE A 400 16.39 16.71 33.17
N TRP A 401 17.10 15.60 32.93
CA TRP A 401 17.00 14.85 31.67
C TRP A 401 15.58 14.33 31.43
N LEU A 402 14.89 13.85 32.46
CA LEU A 402 13.48 13.44 32.38
C LEU A 402 12.59 14.59 31.93
N VAL A 403 12.76 15.80 32.49
CA VAL A 403 12.02 17.00 32.06
C VAL A 403 12.26 17.31 30.57
N ILE A 404 13.52 17.27 30.12
CA ILE A 404 13.88 17.49 28.71
C ILE A 404 13.27 16.42 27.80
N PHE A 405 13.36 15.15 28.20
CA PHE A 405 12.82 14.03 27.46
C PHE A 405 11.30 14.14 27.28
N VAL A 406 10.56 14.39 28.37
CA VAL A 406 9.10 14.52 28.32
C VAL A 406 8.70 15.79 27.56
N SER A 407 9.44 16.88 27.71
CA SER A 407 9.23 18.11 26.93
C SER A 407 9.36 17.85 25.43
N LYS A 408 10.41 17.15 25.00
CA LYS A 408 10.61 16.78 23.60
C LYS A 408 9.49 15.88 23.08
N ARG A 409 9.12 14.83 23.83
CA ARG A 409 8.01 13.93 23.47
C ARG A 409 6.67 14.63 23.35
N ARG A 410 6.40 15.61 24.23
CA ARG A 410 5.21 16.45 24.14
C ARG A 410 5.20 17.30 22.86
N SER A 411 6.31 17.94 22.52
CA SER A 411 6.44 18.75 21.31
C SER A 411 6.27 17.92 20.03
N GLU A 412 6.91 16.74 19.97
CA GLU A 412 6.73 15.78 18.87
C GLU A 412 5.26 15.37 18.68
N ALA A 413 4.58 15.01 19.77
CA ALA A 413 3.16 14.63 19.73
C ALA A 413 2.26 15.79 19.29
N GLN A 414 2.56 17.02 19.73
CA GLN A 414 1.80 18.22 19.37
C GLN A 414 1.95 18.54 17.87
N ARG A 415 3.16 18.38 17.33
CA ARG A 415 3.40 18.57 15.91
C ARG A 415 2.65 17.55 15.04
N LEU A 416 2.70 16.28 15.42
CA LEU A 416 1.94 15.23 14.74
C LEU A 416 0.44 15.51 14.78
N GLU A 417 -0.08 15.95 15.94
CA GLU A 417 -1.49 16.35 16.07
C GLU A 417 -1.87 17.47 15.08
N GLN A 418 -1.05 18.52 14.98
CA GLN A 418 -1.27 19.64 14.04
C GLN A 418 -1.23 19.19 12.57
N GLU A 419 -0.31 18.28 12.22
CA GLU A 419 -0.21 17.76 10.86
C GLU A 419 -1.42 16.90 10.47
N TYR A 420 -1.86 16.00 11.36
CA TYR A 420 -3.06 15.23 11.11
C TYR A 420 -4.32 16.09 11.13
N ALA A 421 -4.36 17.16 11.93
CA ALA A 421 -5.43 18.15 11.88
C ALA A 421 -5.49 18.87 10.52
N HIS A 422 -4.33 19.26 9.97
CA HIS A 422 -4.25 19.86 8.64
C HIS A 422 -4.66 18.87 7.54
N LYS A 423 -4.20 17.62 7.60
CA LYS A 423 -4.59 16.56 6.65
C LYS A 423 -6.09 16.23 6.74
N GLU A 424 -6.67 16.19 7.94
CA GLU A 424 -8.12 16.03 8.15
C GLU A 424 -8.89 17.20 7.51
N ALA A 425 -8.48 18.44 7.77
CA ALA A 425 -9.14 19.63 7.24
C ALA A 425 -9.12 19.67 5.70
N LEU A 426 -7.97 19.32 5.09
CA LEU A 426 -7.84 19.20 3.65
C LEU A 426 -8.74 18.09 3.08
N ALA A 427 -8.75 16.90 3.69
CA ALA A 427 -9.61 15.81 3.25
C ALA A 427 -11.11 16.13 3.40
N LYS A 428 -11.52 16.85 4.45
CA LYS A 428 -12.93 17.28 4.61
C LYS A 428 -13.34 18.33 3.59
N SER A 429 -12.44 19.27 3.27
CA SER A 429 -12.74 20.39 2.39
C SER A 429 -12.62 20.06 0.90
N TYR A 430 -11.88 19.01 0.54
CA TYR A 430 -11.67 18.57 -0.85
C TYR A 430 -12.97 18.41 -1.63
N GLU A 431 -13.96 17.71 -1.06
CA GLU A 431 -15.25 17.48 -1.72
C GLU A 431 -16.02 18.80 -1.96
N SER A 432 -15.93 19.74 -1.03
CA SER A 432 -16.56 21.06 -1.17
C SER A 432 -15.87 21.89 -2.25
N TYR A 433 -14.54 21.87 -2.31
CA TYR A 433 -13.78 22.57 -3.35
C TYR A 433 -13.99 21.94 -4.72
N LYS A 434 -14.03 20.61 -4.81
CA LYS A 434 -14.35 19.88 -6.04
C LYS A 434 -15.71 20.33 -6.58
N LYS A 435 -16.75 20.33 -5.74
CA LYS A 435 -18.11 20.80 -6.12
C LYS A 435 -18.17 22.27 -6.53
N GLN A 436 -17.32 23.12 -5.97
CA GLN A 436 -17.25 24.53 -6.37
C GLN A 436 -16.57 24.68 -7.73
N ILE A 437 -15.51 23.91 -8.00
CA ILE A 437 -14.79 23.92 -9.27
C ILE A 437 -15.63 23.30 -10.40
N GLU A 438 -16.40 22.24 -10.11
CA GLU A 438 -17.33 21.62 -11.06
C GLU A 438 -18.48 22.54 -11.49
N LYS A 439 -18.70 23.67 -10.80
CA LYS A 439 -19.69 24.71 -11.17
C LYS A 439 -19.10 25.84 -12.02
N LEU A 440 -17.79 25.84 -12.25
CA LEU A 440 -17.11 26.84 -13.08
C LEU A 440 -17.17 26.46 -14.57
N ASN A 441 -16.68 27.33 -15.43
CA ASN A 441 -16.57 27.03 -16.86
C ASN A 441 -15.52 25.93 -17.12
N GLU A 442 -15.61 25.24 -18.26
CA GLU A 442 -14.73 24.10 -18.59
C GLU A 442 -13.24 24.49 -18.59
N GLU A 443 -12.92 25.73 -18.98
CA GLU A 443 -11.54 26.24 -18.99
C GLU A 443 -10.96 26.37 -17.57
N GLU A 444 -11.70 26.97 -16.62
CA GLU A 444 -11.26 27.07 -15.22
C GLU A 444 -11.26 25.71 -14.52
N GLN A 445 -12.22 24.84 -14.83
CA GLN A 445 -12.30 23.49 -14.31
C GLN A 445 -11.05 22.66 -14.68
N SER A 446 -10.66 22.70 -15.97
CA SER A 446 -9.47 21.98 -16.48
C SER A 446 -8.15 22.44 -15.82
N LYS A 447 -8.11 23.67 -15.31
CA LYS A 447 -6.94 24.25 -14.63
C LYS A 447 -6.96 24.01 -13.12
N LEU A 448 -8.10 24.17 -12.46
CA LEU A 448 -8.21 24.15 -11.00
C LEU A 448 -8.32 22.74 -10.41
N LEU A 449 -8.95 21.78 -11.11
CA LEU A 449 -9.04 20.38 -10.65
C LEU A 449 -7.66 19.73 -10.48
N PRO A 450 -6.73 19.81 -11.46
CA PRO A 450 -5.38 19.27 -11.30
C PRO A 450 -4.59 19.94 -10.18
N ILE A 451 -4.79 21.25 -9.95
CA ILE A 451 -4.15 21.98 -8.84
C ILE A 451 -4.67 21.49 -7.49
N LEU A 452 -5.99 21.33 -7.35
CA LEU A 452 -6.61 20.80 -6.13
C LEU A 452 -6.12 19.39 -5.84
N MET A 453 -6.16 18.51 -6.84
CA MET A 453 -5.70 17.13 -6.74
C MET A 453 -4.19 17.05 -6.45
N GLY A 454 -3.38 17.86 -7.13
CA GLY A 454 -1.94 17.95 -6.90
C GLY A 454 -1.59 18.43 -5.50
N ASN A 455 -2.31 19.41 -4.95
CA ASN A 455 -2.11 19.89 -3.58
C ASN A 455 -2.55 18.84 -2.53
N MET A 456 -3.65 18.13 -2.77
CA MET A 456 -4.08 17.01 -1.92
C MET A 456 -3.04 15.89 -1.93
N LEU A 457 -2.57 15.48 -3.10
CA LEU A 457 -1.55 14.45 -3.26
C LEU A 457 -0.23 14.84 -2.59
N LYS A 458 0.22 16.10 -2.72
CA LYS A 458 1.39 16.62 -1.99
C LYS A 458 1.22 16.53 -0.48
N ALA A 459 0.04 16.88 0.05
CA ALA A 459 -0.24 16.80 1.48
C ALA A 459 -0.28 15.36 2.00
N ILE A 460 -0.75 14.41 1.19
CA ILE A 460 -0.76 12.98 1.53
C ILE A 460 0.66 12.40 1.47
N ALA A 461 1.43 12.75 0.43
CA ALA A 461 2.79 12.25 0.19
C ALA A 461 3.83 12.77 1.18
N LEU A 462 3.57 13.91 1.84
CA LEU A 462 4.41 14.42 2.92
C LEU A 462 4.40 13.47 4.12
N ASN A 463 5.53 12.78 4.34
CA ASN A 463 5.73 11.86 5.46
C ASN A 463 5.81 12.66 6.77
N PRO A 464 4.99 12.32 7.80
CA PRO A 464 5.08 12.95 9.12
C PRO A 464 6.44 12.77 9.81
N ALA A 465 7.28 11.81 9.38
CA ALA A 465 8.65 11.69 9.87
C ALA A 465 9.58 12.78 9.31
N ASP A 466 9.35 13.27 8.10
CA ASP A 466 10.19 14.28 7.45
C ASP A 466 10.03 15.66 8.08
N THR A 467 8.87 15.92 8.67
CA THR A 467 8.65 17.12 9.46
C THR A 467 9.38 16.99 10.79
N LEU A 468 9.23 15.87 11.51
CA LEU A 468 9.95 15.59 12.75
C LEU A 468 11.48 15.72 12.62
N ASP A 469 12.07 15.33 11.49
CA ASP A 469 13.53 15.30 11.27
C ASP A 469 14.13 16.65 10.80
N LYS A 470 13.31 17.56 10.26
CA LYS A 470 13.79 18.91 9.90
C LYS A 470 14.09 19.71 11.15
N ASN A 471 15.39 19.85 11.46
CA ASN A 471 16.10 20.74 12.40
C ASN A 471 15.43 22.10 12.76
N HIS A 472 14.19 22.08 13.25
CA HIS A 472 13.61 23.16 14.03
C HIS A 472 13.93 22.82 15.46
N LYS A 473 15.22 22.92 15.80
CA LYS A 473 15.63 23.05 17.19
C LYS A 473 14.96 24.34 17.67
N GLU A 474 13.79 24.24 18.27
CA GLU A 474 13.46 25.20 19.31
C GLU A 474 14.68 25.18 20.24
N PRO A 475 15.43 26.28 20.34
CA PRO A 475 16.67 26.29 21.10
C PRO A 475 16.31 25.77 22.48
N THR A 476 16.98 24.70 22.91
CA THR A 476 16.74 24.20 24.26
C THR A 476 17.00 25.36 25.22
N PRO A 477 16.28 25.46 26.36
CA PRO A 477 16.55 26.52 27.34
C PRO A 477 18.04 26.61 27.69
N ILE A 478 18.76 25.49 27.66
CA ILE A 478 20.22 25.41 27.83
C ILE A 478 20.99 26.02 26.66
N GLU A 479 20.65 25.74 25.40
CA GLU A 479 21.29 26.38 24.24
C GLU A 479 21.07 27.91 24.24
N GLU A 480 19.94 28.38 24.73
CA GLU A 480 19.66 29.83 24.86
C GLU A 480 20.41 30.44 26.05
N ILE A 481 20.48 29.74 27.19
CA ILE A 481 21.25 30.14 28.38
C ILE A 481 22.76 30.12 28.09
N VAL A 482 23.29 29.08 27.45
CA VAL A 482 24.72 28.96 27.09
C VAL A 482 25.15 29.98 26.05
N LYS A 483 24.23 30.43 25.18
CA LYS A 483 24.47 31.54 24.24
C LYS A 483 24.41 32.92 24.89
N LYS A 484 23.93 33.06 26.14
CA LYS A 484 24.02 34.33 26.85
C LYS A 484 25.48 34.64 27.16
N LYS A 485 25.93 35.78 26.63
CA LYS A 485 27.29 36.30 26.71
C LYS A 485 27.86 36.30 28.13
N GLU A 486 27.00 36.53 29.13
CA GLU A 486 27.34 36.51 30.55
C GLU A 486 27.89 35.16 31.05
N ILE A 487 27.38 34.03 30.55
CA ILE A 487 27.83 32.69 30.96
C ILE A 487 29.12 32.30 30.23
N LEU A 488 29.26 32.70 28.96
CA LEU A 488 30.51 32.56 28.22
C LEU A 488 31.63 33.36 28.89
N GLU A 489 31.38 34.61 29.27
CA GLU A 489 32.32 35.46 30.00
C GLU A 489 32.67 34.89 31.39
N PHE A 490 31.70 34.28 32.09
CA PHE A 490 31.93 33.61 33.37
C PHE A 490 32.81 32.36 33.24
N ILE A 491 32.59 31.55 32.20
CA ILE A 491 33.41 30.37 31.87
C ILE A 491 34.84 30.79 31.48
N GLU A 492 34.97 31.89 30.72
CA GLU A 492 36.26 32.43 30.30
C GLU A 492 37.05 33.00 31.49
N LYS A 493 36.38 33.71 32.41
CA LYS A 493 36.96 34.14 33.69
C LYS A 493 37.42 32.98 34.56
N LEU A 494 36.62 31.91 34.68
CA LEU A 494 37.00 30.71 35.42
C LEU A 494 38.22 30.02 34.80
N LYS A 495 38.30 29.97 33.46
CA LYS A 495 39.46 29.42 32.75
C LYS A 495 40.72 30.25 32.98
N GLY A 496 40.60 31.58 33.04
CA GLY A 496 41.71 32.49 33.40
C GLY A 496 42.21 32.31 34.84
N ILE A 497 41.32 32.01 35.79
CA ILE A 497 41.68 31.77 37.20
C ILE A 497 42.35 30.40 37.38
N VAL A 498 41.97 29.39 36.60
CA VAL A 498 42.58 28.03 36.68
C VAL A 498 43.93 27.97 35.95
N THR A 499 44.17 28.83 34.97
CA THR A 499 45.44 28.89 34.21
C THR A 499 46.46 29.88 34.77
N SER A 500 46.05 30.81 35.63
CA SER A 500 46.97 31.64 36.43
C SER A 500 47.24 30.98 37.78
N LYS A 501 48.20 30.05 37.78
CA LYS A 501 48.94 29.75 39.02
C LYS A 501 50.05 30.78 39.18
N PRO A 502 50.41 31.21 40.40
CA PRO A 502 51.79 31.64 40.63
C PRO A 502 52.76 30.48 40.36
#